data_AF-A0A3D2NJZ1-F1
#
_entry.id   AF-A0A3D2NJZ1-F1
#
_cell.length_a   1.000
_cell.length_b   1.000
_cell.length_c   1.000
_cell.angle_alpha   90.00
_cell.angle_beta   90.00
_cell.angle_gamma   90.00
#
_symmetry.space_group_name_H-M   'P 1'
#
loop_
_entity.id
_entity.type
_entity.pdbx_description
1 polymer ?
#
loop_
_entity_poly.entity_id
_entity_poly.type
_entity_poly.pdbx_seq_one_letter_code
_entity_poly.pdbx_strand_id
1 'polypeptide(L)'
;MAFTRTEFLRGAMGAWGWYLLTVAALSVVWFPMLPIALLYATPVSFVAVLVWSPFAYVLGTLLRSVRRIVIHVVAFGLFGAVIGAVTMLVFIAAISGFDEVDWSGAAFFAPYALTPALTVPFAWWRTARRALRIDRDGPPVPRRDPDAAAEDAVVIRLTERTDEFDAR
;
A
#
# COMPACT_ATOMS: atom_id res chain seq x y z
N MET A 1 -6.58 -4.35 -12.11
CA MET A 1 -5.48 -3.57 -11.52
C MET A 1 -4.22 -4.41 -11.49
N ALA A 2 -3.19 -3.95 -12.19
CA ALA A 2 -1.87 -4.52 -12.08
C ALA A 2 -1.18 -3.91 -10.85
N PHE A 3 -1.19 -4.59 -9.70
CA PHE A 3 -0.50 -4.12 -8.49
C PHE A 3 1.01 -4.15 -8.73
N THR A 4 1.55 -3.04 -9.24
CA THR A 4 2.98 -2.93 -9.60
C THR A 4 3.82 -2.51 -8.40
N ARG A 5 5.13 -2.74 -8.46
CA ARG A 5 6.08 -2.27 -7.43
C ARG A 5 6.00 -0.75 -7.25
N THR A 6 5.83 0.00 -8.34
CA THR A 6 5.73 1.46 -8.33
C THR A 6 4.45 1.95 -7.65
N GLU A 7 3.33 1.28 -7.89
CA GLU A 7 2.07 1.57 -7.20
C GLU A 7 2.17 1.28 -5.71
N PHE A 8 2.82 0.17 -5.34
CA PHE A 8 3.08 -0.15 -3.95
C PHE A 8 3.92 0.91 -3.25
N LEU A 9 5.06 1.30 -3.85
CA LEU A 9 5.93 2.33 -3.27
C LEU A 9 5.20 3.66 -3.11
N ARG A 10 4.38 4.05 -4.10
CA ARG A 10 3.56 5.26 -4.03
C ARG A 10 2.50 5.18 -2.93
N GLY A 11 1.86 4.02 -2.75
CA GLY A 11 0.91 3.77 -1.66
C GLY A 11 1.58 3.87 -0.29
N ALA A 12 2.74 3.23 -0.12
CA ALA A 12 3.52 3.27 1.13
C ALA A 12 3.99 4.68 1.48
N MET A 13 4.60 5.40 0.53
CA MET A 13 5.04 6.79 0.75
C MET A 13 3.85 7.73 0.99
N GLY A 14 2.73 7.49 0.30
CA GLY A 14 1.49 8.22 0.55
C GLY A 14 0.95 7.99 1.95
N ALA A 15 0.93 6.75 2.43
CA ALA A 15 0.48 6.42 3.78
C ALA A 15 1.37 7.07 4.85
N TRP A 16 2.69 7.03 4.65
CA TRP A 16 3.65 7.69 5.54
C TRP A 16 3.46 9.21 5.58
N GLY A 17 3.32 9.86 4.42
CA GLY A 17 3.07 11.30 4.35
C GLY A 17 1.74 11.69 5.03
N TRP A 18 0.66 10.94 4.79
CA TRP A 18 -0.62 11.17 5.45
C TRP A 18 -0.54 10.93 6.96
N TYR A 19 0.19 9.92 7.40
CA TYR A 19 0.46 9.69 8.82
C TYR A 19 1.13 10.90 9.45
N LEU A 20 2.23 11.42 8.89
CA LEU A 20 2.93 12.58 9.44
C LEU A 20 2.04 13.84 9.47
N LEU A 21 1.23 14.06 8.44
CA LEU A 21 0.26 15.15 8.42
C LEU A 21 -0.80 15.01 9.52
N THR A 22 -1.35 13.80 9.71
CA THR A 22 -2.35 13.55 10.76
C THR A 22 -1.73 13.67 12.15
N VAL A 23 -0.50 13.15 12.37
CA VAL A 23 0.23 13.34 13.62
C VAL A 23 0.45 14.82 13.89
N ALA A 24 0.91 15.60 12.90
CA ALA A 24 1.13 17.04 13.07
C ALA A 24 -0.18 17.77 13.46
N ALA A 25 -1.28 17.46 12.78
CA ALA A 25 -2.59 18.03 13.08
C ALA A 25 -3.08 17.63 14.49
N LEU A 26 -2.94 16.36 14.87
CA LEU A 26 -3.28 15.87 16.20
C LEU A 26 -2.43 16.55 17.26
N SER A 27 -1.13 16.72 17.04
CA SER A 27 -0.26 17.45 17.97
C SER A 27 -0.75 18.89 18.15
N VAL A 28 -1.04 19.64 17.08
CA VAL A 28 -1.55 21.02 17.24
C VAL A 28 -2.83 21.08 18.10
N VAL A 29 -3.73 20.10 17.98
CA VAL A 29 -5.01 20.07 18.71
C VAL A 29 -4.88 19.53 20.14
N TRP A 30 -4.16 18.43 20.33
CA TRP A 30 -4.08 17.71 21.60
C TRP A 30 -2.91 18.15 22.47
N PHE A 31 -1.79 18.55 21.86
CA PHE A 31 -0.55 18.81 22.59
C PHE A 31 0.41 19.71 21.79
N PRO A 32 0.62 20.99 22.17
CA PRO A 32 1.43 21.95 21.39
C PRO A 32 2.95 21.66 21.43
N MET A 33 3.34 20.39 21.39
CA MET A 33 4.69 19.86 21.28
C MET A 33 4.94 19.28 19.89
N LEU A 34 4.48 19.97 18.84
CA LEU A 34 4.67 19.55 17.44
C LEU A 34 6.14 19.17 17.13
N PRO A 35 7.18 19.92 17.57
CA PRO A 35 8.56 19.55 17.29
C PRO A 35 8.95 18.19 17.90
N ILE A 36 8.53 17.92 19.14
CA ILE A 36 8.83 16.67 19.83
C ILE A 36 8.08 15.51 19.17
N ALA A 37 6.81 15.70 18.86
CA ALA A 37 6.00 14.69 18.18
C ALA A 37 6.62 14.31 16.82
N LEU A 38 7.04 15.29 16.01
CA LEU A 38 7.69 15.02 14.72
C LEU A 38 9.08 14.40 14.86
N LEU A 39 9.85 14.82 15.88
CA LEU A 39 11.18 14.27 16.16
C LEU A 39 11.13 12.75 16.41
N TYR A 40 10.12 12.27 17.14
CA TYR A 40 9.95 10.84 17.41
C TYR A 40 9.11 10.12 16.35
N ALA A 41 7.98 10.69 15.92
CA ALA A 41 7.07 10.04 14.99
C ALA A 41 7.70 9.79 13.62
N THR A 42 8.54 10.71 13.12
CA THR A 42 9.17 10.57 11.80
C THR A 42 10.07 9.33 11.71
N PRO A 43 11.11 9.15 12.56
CA PRO A 43 11.97 7.97 12.47
C PRO A 43 11.22 6.68 12.83
N VAL A 44 10.37 6.69 13.86
CA VAL A 44 9.61 5.49 14.28
C VAL A 44 8.67 5.02 13.16
N SER A 45 7.92 5.94 12.55
CA SER A 45 7.02 5.59 11.46
C SER A 45 7.77 5.19 10.18
N PHE A 46 8.93 5.77 9.91
CA PHE A 46 9.75 5.37 8.77
C PHE A 46 10.24 3.93 8.93
N VAL A 47 10.76 3.56 10.11
CA VAL A 47 11.16 2.18 10.42
C VAL A 47 9.95 1.25 10.33
N ALA A 48 8.79 1.64 10.87
CA ALA A 48 7.56 0.86 10.75
C ALA A 48 7.18 0.62 9.29
N VAL A 49 7.26 1.64 8.42
CA VAL A 49 7.00 1.48 6.99
C VAL A 49 7.95 0.45 6.39
N LEU A 50 9.25 0.48 6.70
CA LEU A 50 10.21 -0.50 6.18
C LEU A 50 9.90 -1.93 6.64
N VAL A 51 9.62 -2.11 7.93
CA VAL A 51 9.36 -3.42 8.55
C VAL A 51 8.04 -4.02 8.05
N TRP A 52 6.99 -3.22 7.96
CA TRP A 52 5.65 -3.68 7.61
C TRP A 52 5.38 -3.72 6.10
N SER A 53 6.21 -3.06 5.28
CA SER A 53 6.05 -3.03 3.81
C SER A 53 5.98 -4.40 3.15
N PRO A 54 6.84 -5.39 3.47
CA PRO A 54 6.75 -6.72 2.88
C PRO A 54 5.38 -7.38 3.11
N PHE A 55 4.84 -7.28 4.33
CA PHE A 55 3.53 -7.82 4.68
C PHE A 55 2.40 -7.08 3.94
N ALA A 56 2.49 -5.76 3.84
CA ALA A 56 1.56 -4.94 3.07
C ALA A 56 1.56 -5.32 1.59
N TYR A 57 2.74 -5.62 1.02
CA TYR A 57 2.89 -6.05 -0.37
C TYR A 57 2.26 -7.42 -0.62
N VAL A 58 2.47 -8.38 0.30
CA VAL A 58 1.81 -9.69 0.25
C VAL A 58 0.30 -9.53 0.33
N LEU A 59 -0.21 -8.74 1.29
CA LEU A 59 -1.64 -8.47 1.44
C LEU A 59 -2.24 -7.86 0.15
N GLY A 60 -1.58 -6.86 -0.42
CA GLY A 60 -2.02 -6.25 -1.69
C GLY A 60 -2.01 -7.24 -2.86
N THR A 61 -1.05 -8.16 -2.89
CA THR A 61 -0.94 -9.21 -3.91
C THR A 61 -2.07 -10.22 -3.78
N LEU A 62 -2.38 -10.68 -2.55
CA LEU A 62 -3.48 -11.60 -2.27
C LEU A 62 -4.85 -10.99 -2.63
N LEU A 63 -5.03 -9.69 -2.42
CA LEU A 63 -6.27 -8.98 -2.74
C LEU A 63 -6.40 -8.60 -4.22
N ARG A 64 -5.41 -8.91 -5.07
CA ARG A 64 -5.41 -8.50 -6.49
C ARG A 64 -6.58 -9.07 -7.29
N SER A 65 -7.10 -10.24 -6.90
CA SER A 65 -8.28 -10.86 -7.53
C SER A 65 -9.60 -10.22 -7.10
N VAL A 66 -9.61 -9.47 -6.00
CA VAL A 66 -10.82 -8.91 -5.38
C VAL A 66 -11.20 -7.59 -6.04
N ARG A 67 -12.30 -7.57 -6.79
CA ARG A 67 -12.81 -6.35 -7.48
C ARG A 67 -13.43 -5.31 -6.55
N ARG A 68 -13.88 -5.70 -5.35
CA ARG A 68 -14.61 -4.81 -4.43
C ARG A 68 -13.65 -3.91 -3.64
N ILE A 69 -13.63 -2.61 -3.94
CA ILE A 69 -12.77 -1.62 -3.26
C ILE A 69 -12.96 -1.58 -1.73
N VAL A 70 -14.17 -1.84 -1.25
CA VAL A 70 -14.46 -1.86 0.20
C VAL A 70 -13.64 -2.92 0.92
N ILE A 71 -13.42 -4.09 0.32
CA ILE A 71 -12.61 -5.16 0.92
C ILE A 71 -11.15 -4.71 1.08
N HIS A 72 -10.60 -4.01 0.08
CA HIS A 72 -9.25 -3.42 0.19
C HIS A 72 -9.17 -2.40 1.31
N VAL A 73 -10.14 -1.48 1.38
CA VAL A 73 -10.19 -0.44 2.44
C VAL A 73 -10.28 -1.07 3.83
N VAL A 74 -11.14 -2.07 4.02
CA VAL A 74 -11.28 -2.77 5.32
C VAL A 74 -10.00 -3.54 5.65
N ALA A 75 -9.44 -4.31 4.72
CA ALA A 75 -8.24 -5.09 4.96
C ALA A 75 -7.04 -4.21 5.32
N PHE A 76 -6.82 -3.12 4.56
CA PHE A 76 -5.75 -2.17 4.85
C PHE A 76 -6.02 -1.32 6.10
N GLY A 77 -7.28 -1.08 6.46
CA GLY A 77 -7.65 -0.44 7.71
C GLY A 77 -7.33 -1.29 8.93
N LEU A 78 -7.72 -2.58 8.90
CA LEU A 78 -7.37 -3.55 9.95
C LEU A 78 -5.86 -3.74 10.04
N PHE A 79 -5.18 -3.86 8.90
CA PHE A 79 -3.73 -3.95 8.86
C PHE A 79 -3.06 -2.70 9.45
N GLY A 80 -3.54 -1.50 9.11
CA GLY A 80 -3.09 -0.25 9.71
C GLY A 80 -3.31 -0.21 11.23
N ALA A 81 -4.46 -0.68 11.72
CA ALA A 81 -4.74 -0.78 13.15
C ALA A 81 -3.74 -1.69 13.88
N VAL A 82 -3.42 -2.86 13.30
CA VAL A 82 -2.42 -3.79 13.84
C VAL A 82 -1.03 -3.13 13.86
N ILE A 83 -0.61 -2.49 12.77
CA ILE A 83 0.68 -1.77 12.72
C ILE A 83 0.74 -0.72 13.82
N GLY A 84 -0.30 0.10 13.92
CA GLY A 84 -0.37 1.19 14.89
C GLY A 84 -0.31 0.70 16.33
N ALA A 85 -1.08 -0.34 16.67
CA ALA A 85 -1.06 -0.95 17.99
C ALA A 85 0.31 -1.55 18.33
N VAL A 86 0.86 -2.41 17.45
CA VAL A 86 2.15 -3.07 17.71
C VAL A 86 3.29 -2.05 17.79
N THR A 87 3.35 -1.09 16.86
CA THR A 87 4.39 -0.05 16.85
C THR A 87 4.32 0.81 18.10
N MET A 88 3.11 1.17 18.55
CA MET A 88 2.95 1.94 19.77
C MET A 88 3.37 1.17 21.02
N LEU A 89 2.99 -0.11 21.15
CA LEU A 89 3.42 -0.95 22.27
C LEU A 89 4.95 -1.06 22.34
N VAL A 90 5.59 -1.29 21.19
CA VAL A 90 7.06 -1.35 21.11
C VAL A 90 7.69 0.00 21.48
N PHE A 91 7.12 1.10 21.00
CA PHE A 91 7.61 2.45 21.31
C PHE A 91 7.50 2.79 22.81
N ILE A 92 6.35 2.49 23.42
CA ILE A 92 6.14 2.67 24.87
C ILE A 92 7.15 1.84 25.64
N ALA A 93 7.23 0.53 25.37
CA ALA A 93 8.17 -0.36 26.04
C ALA A 93 9.64 0.08 25.88
N ALA A 94 10.01 0.65 24.74
CA ALA A 94 11.35 1.16 24.49
C ALA A 94 11.70 2.41 25.31
N ILE A 95 10.70 3.22 25.69
CA ILE A 95 10.92 4.46 26.46
C ILE A 95 10.70 4.25 27.96
N SER A 96 9.69 3.47 28.36
CA SER A 96 9.37 3.19 29.76
C SER A 96 10.18 2.03 30.36
N GLY A 97 10.82 1.20 29.53
CA GLY A 97 11.34 -0.09 29.93
C GLY A 97 10.29 -1.20 29.84
N PHE A 98 10.73 -2.45 29.67
CA PHE A 98 9.85 -3.61 29.47
C PHE A 98 9.16 -4.11 30.75
N ASP A 99 9.65 -3.71 31.92
CA ASP A 99 9.20 -4.23 33.21
C ASP A 99 7.96 -3.50 33.75
N GLU A 100 7.69 -2.27 33.29
CA GLU A 100 6.57 -1.44 33.76
C GLU A 100 5.87 -0.75 32.58
N VAL A 101 4.84 -1.39 32.01
CA VAL A 101 3.95 -0.72 31.04
C VAL A 101 2.89 0.05 31.81
N ASP A 102 3.07 1.37 31.90
CA ASP A 102 2.02 2.27 32.41
C ASP A 102 0.87 2.39 31.40
N TRP A 103 -0.21 1.64 31.67
CA TRP A 103 -1.42 1.64 30.85
C TRP A 103 -2.13 3.00 30.82
N SER A 104 -1.93 3.85 31.83
CA SER A 104 -2.48 5.21 31.84
C SER A 104 -1.80 6.09 30.78
N GLY A 105 -0.47 5.95 30.64
CA GLY A 105 0.29 6.51 29.53
C GLY A 105 -0.12 5.92 28.16
N ALA A 106 -0.43 4.62 28.10
CA ALA A 106 -0.87 3.99 26.84
C ALA A 106 -2.19 4.60 26.31
N ALA A 107 -3.15 4.89 27.18
CA ALA A 107 -4.39 5.55 26.81
C ALA A 107 -4.14 6.95 26.21
N PHE A 108 -3.14 7.68 26.73
CA PHE A 108 -2.72 8.98 26.21
C PHE A 108 -2.19 8.89 24.77
N PHE A 109 -1.48 7.81 24.41
CA PHE A 109 -0.95 7.59 23.06
C PHE A 109 -1.95 6.96 22.07
N ALA A 110 -3.13 6.54 22.53
CA ALA A 110 -4.11 5.84 21.70
C ALA A 110 -4.49 6.57 20.40
N PRO A 111 -4.67 7.91 20.36
CA PRO A 111 -4.96 8.62 19.10
C PRO A 111 -3.86 8.43 18.03
N TYR A 112 -2.60 8.44 18.45
CA TYR A 112 -1.46 8.22 17.54
C TYR A 112 -1.40 6.77 17.06
N ALA A 113 -1.72 5.80 17.94
CA ALA A 113 -1.79 4.39 17.60
C ALA A 113 -2.91 4.06 16.59
N LEU A 114 -4.02 4.80 16.62
CA LEU A 114 -5.13 4.61 15.69
C LEU A 114 -4.93 5.32 14.34
N THR A 115 -3.98 6.25 14.26
CA THR A 115 -3.75 7.05 13.04
C THR A 115 -3.48 6.19 11.79
N PRO A 116 -2.63 5.14 11.84
CA PRO A 116 -2.40 4.29 10.67
C PRO A 116 -3.66 3.53 10.19
N ALA A 117 -4.62 3.24 11.09
CA ALA A 117 -5.89 2.61 10.71
C ALA A 117 -6.73 3.48 9.77
N LEU A 118 -6.48 4.79 9.73
CA LEU A 118 -7.14 5.75 8.83
C LEU A 118 -6.26 6.09 7.64
N THR A 119 -4.98 6.39 7.87
CA THR A 119 -4.10 6.90 6.81
C THR A 119 -3.67 5.82 5.81
N VAL A 120 -3.47 4.58 6.26
CA VAL A 120 -3.13 3.45 5.40
C VAL A 120 -4.23 3.15 4.39
N PRO A 121 -5.50 2.87 4.79
CA PRO A 121 -6.55 2.60 3.81
C PRO A 121 -6.87 3.82 2.93
N PHE A 122 -6.73 5.05 3.45
CA PHE A 122 -6.93 6.26 2.66
C PHE A 122 -5.89 6.40 1.53
N ALA A 123 -4.60 6.23 1.85
CA ALA A 123 -3.52 6.26 0.86
C ALA A 123 -3.68 5.16 -0.18
N TRP A 124 -4.09 3.97 0.24
CA TRP A 124 -4.37 2.84 -0.65
C TRP A 124 -5.56 3.10 -1.55
N TRP A 125 -6.67 3.60 -1.01
CA TRP A 125 -7.84 3.97 -1.78
C TRP A 125 -7.52 5.01 -2.87
N ARG A 126 -6.73 6.04 -2.54
CA ARG A 126 -6.29 7.05 -3.51
C ARG A 126 -5.42 6.44 -4.61
N THR A 127 -4.52 5.52 -4.25
CA THR A 127 -3.63 4.83 -5.19
C THR A 127 -4.41 3.89 -6.12
N ALA A 128 -5.33 3.10 -5.56
CA ALA A 128 -6.21 2.21 -6.30
C ALA A 128 -7.15 2.97 -7.24
N ARG A 129 -7.75 4.08 -6.79
CA ARG A 129 -8.57 4.94 -7.65
C ARG A 129 -7.78 5.53 -8.81
N ARG A 130 -6.52 5.92 -8.58
CA ARG A 130 -5.65 6.42 -9.64
C ARG A 130 -5.30 5.32 -10.64
N ALA A 131 -4.92 4.13 -10.17
CA ALA A 131 -4.64 2.98 -11.03
C ALA A 131 -5.86 2.62 -11.89
N LEU A 132 -7.06 2.60 -11.30
CA LEU A 132 -8.31 2.37 -12.04
C LEU A 132 -8.59 3.41 -13.12
N ARG A 133 -8.28 4.69 -12.88
CA ARG A 133 -8.44 5.74 -13.89
C ARG A 133 -7.45 5.54 -15.05
N ILE A 134 -6.21 5.20 -14.75
CA ILE A 134 -5.19 4.91 -15.76
C ILE A 134 -5.58 3.65 -16.56
N ASP A 135 -6.08 2.59 -15.92
CA ASP A 135 -6.56 1.38 -16.58
C ASP A 135 -7.77 1.66 -17.48
N ARG A 136 -8.64 2.63 -17.12
CA ARG A 136 -9.84 2.99 -17.88
C ARG A 136 -9.53 3.90 -19.07
N ASP A 137 -8.63 4.86 -18.88
CA ASP A 137 -8.35 5.92 -19.86
C ASP A 137 -7.11 5.61 -20.72
N GLY A 138 -6.33 4.59 -20.35
CA GLY A 138 -5.16 4.13 -21.09
C GLY A 138 -5.53 3.33 -22.35
N PRO A 139 -4.62 3.27 -23.34
CA PRO A 139 -4.82 2.38 -24.49
C PRO A 139 -5.03 0.95 -23.98
N PRO A 140 -5.91 0.16 -24.63
CA PRO A 140 -6.10 -1.23 -24.25
C PRO A 140 -4.74 -1.93 -24.24
N VAL A 141 -4.31 -2.39 -23.07
CA VAL A 141 -3.08 -3.20 -22.98
C VAL A 141 -3.34 -4.43 -23.82
N PRO A 142 -2.55 -4.70 -24.89
CA PRO A 142 -2.72 -5.89 -25.69
C PRO A 142 -2.76 -7.08 -24.73
N ARG A 143 -3.86 -7.83 -24.75
CA ARG A 143 -3.99 -9.02 -23.93
C ARG A 143 -2.83 -9.90 -24.37
N ARG A 144 -1.92 -10.24 -23.46
CA ARG A 144 -0.81 -11.14 -23.77
C ARG A 144 -1.46 -12.50 -23.97
N ASP A 145 -1.85 -12.78 -25.22
CA ASP A 145 -2.51 -14.03 -25.54
C ASP A 145 -1.46 -15.13 -25.39
N PRO A 146 -1.64 -16.08 -24.47
CA PRO A 146 -0.66 -17.14 -24.26
C PRO A 146 -0.42 -17.97 -25.53
N ASP A 147 -1.41 -18.03 -26.40
CA ASP A 147 -1.42 -18.68 -27.70
C ASP A 147 -1.09 -17.74 -28.87
N ALA A 148 -0.98 -16.42 -28.69
CA ALA A 148 -0.62 -15.51 -29.80
C ALA A 148 0.69 -15.94 -30.47
N ALA A 149 1.67 -16.41 -29.71
CA ALA A 149 2.92 -16.93 -30.29
C ALA A 149 2.70 -18.21 -31.13
N ALA A 150 1.71 -19.03 -30.77
CA ALA A 150 1.33 -20.22 -31.53
C ALA A 150 0.48 -19.85 -32.76
N GLU A 151 -0.46 -18.92 -32.61
CA GLU A 151 -1.28 -18.39 -33.70
C GLU A 151 -0.42 -17.68 -34.75
N ASP A 152 0.51 -16.82 -34.33
CA ASP A 152 1.48 -16.14 -35.20
C ASP A 152 2.34 -17.16 -35.96
N ALA A 153 2.77 -18.24 -35.30
CA ALA A 153 3.53 -19.31 -35.95
C ALA A 153 2.70 -20.07 -37.01
N VAL A 154 1.39 -20.22 -36.78
CA VAL A 154 0.47 -20.81 -37.77
C VAL A 154 0.26 -19.86 -38.94
N VAL A 155 0.06 -18.57 -38.69
CA VAL A 155 -0.11 -17.55 -39.73
C VAL A 155 1.13 -17.50 -40.62
N ILE A 156 2.34 -17.43 -40.04
CA ILE A 156 3.59 -17.40 -40.82
C ILE A 156 3.70 -18.61 -41.75
N ARG A 157 3.42 -19.82 -41.26
CA ARG A 157 3.43 -21.03 -42.10
C ARG A 157 2.41 -21.02 -43.22
N LEU A 158 1.23 -20.42 -43.00
CA LEU A 158 0.21 -20.32 -44.03
C LEU A 158 0.64 -19.34 -45.12
N THR A 159 1.26 -18.22 -44.77
CA THR A 159 1.74 -17.21 -45.72
C THR A 159 2.87 -17.75 -46.60
N GLU A 160 3.85 -18.45 -46.01
CA GLU A 160 4.95 -19.09 -46.77
C GLU A 160 4.41 -20.10 -47.80
N ARG A 161 3.34 -20.81 -47.46
CA ARG A 161 2.74 -21.82 -48.34
C ARG A 161 1.95 -21.21 -49.50
N THR A 162 1.34 -20.04 -49.33
CA THR A 162 0.67 -19.30 -50.41
C THR A 162 1.68 -18.75 -51.42
N ASP A 163 2.81 -18.22 -50.95
CA ASP A 163 3.85 -17.67 -51.83
C ASP A 163 4.48 -18.75 -52.72
N GLU A 164 4.66 -19.97 -52.21
CA GLU A 164 5.11 -21.12 -53.02
C GLU A 164 4.11 -21.53 -54.11
N PHE A 165 2.81 -21.31 -53.88
CA PHE A 165 1.76 -21.67 -54.82
C PHE A 165 1.65 -20.66 -55.97
N ASP A 166 1.76 -19.37 -55.67
CA ASP A 166 1.72 -18.30 -56.67
C ASP A 166 2.98 -18.22 -57.55
N ALA A 167 4.09 -18.82 -57.11
CA ALA A 167 5.34 -18.88 -57.87
C ALA A 167 5.39 -20.01 -58.93
N ARG A 168 4.36 -20.86 -59.03
CA ARG A 168 4.28 -21.99 -59.98
C ARG A 168 3.27 -21.75 -61.10
#